data_AF-A0A1Q6ZJ76-F1
#
_entry.id   AF-A0A1Q6ZJ76-F1
#
_cell.length_a   1.000
_cell.length_b   1.000
_cell.length_c   1.000
_cell.angle_alpha   90.00
_cell.angle_beta   90.00
_cell.angle_gamma   90.00
#
_symmetry.space_group_name_H-M   'P 1'
#
loop_
_entity.id
_entity.type
_entity.pdbx_description
1 polymer ?
#
loop_
_entity_poly.entity_id
_entity_poly.type
_entity_poly.pdbx_seq_one_letter_code
_entity_poly.pdbx_strand_id
1 'polypeptide(L)'
;MPPGEIETIYVFRPIKREGKEWGTAVVTRKASDGRLRIYTAKYMLIVRGKERGQSKIEVAEVALSPAEVLAQVMQATVDRGGDTEPPVELGRSAWYEGGGHSG
;
A
#
# COMPACT_ATOMS: atom_id res chain seq x y z
N MET A 1 6.51 0.66 12.29
CA MET A 1 7.80 0.57 11.58
C MET A 1 8.37 1.96 11.44
N PRO A 2 9.64 2.20 11.82
CA PRO A 2 10.29 3.49 11.63
C PRO A 2 10.31 3.90 10.15
N PRO A 3 10.04 5.18 9.81
CA PRO A 3 10.07 5.67 8.43
C PRO A 3 11.36 5.35 7.68
N GLY A 4 12.51 5.40 8.37
CA GLY A 4 13.83 5.17 7.78
C GLY A 4 14.08 3.73 7.33
N GLU A 5 13.23 2.78 7.73
CA GLU A 5 13.35 1.37 7.37
C GLU A 5 12.47 0.98 6.17
N ILE A 6 11.54 1.86 5.77
CA ILE A 6 10.70 1.68 4.59
C ILE A 6 11.57 1.89 3.35
N GLU A 7 11.58 0.89 2.47
CA GLU A 7 12.24 1.00 1.17
C GLU A 7 11.28 1.55 0.13
N THR A 8 10.14 0.89 -0.06
CA THR A 8 9.15 1.24 -1.09
C THR A 8 7.73 1.05 -0.57
N ILE A 9 6.81 1.87 -1.07
CA ILE A 9 5.36 1.68 -0.88
C ILE A 9 4.73 1.61 -2.27
N TYR A 10 3.99 0.53 -2.54
CA TYR A 10 3.15 0.38 -3.73
C TYR A 10 1.70 0.59 -3.32
N VAL A 11 1.05 1.62 -3.86
CA VAL A 11 -0.34 1.94 -3.53
C VAL A 11 -1.24 1.51 -4.67
N PHE A 12 -2.20 0.64 -4.37
CA PHE A 12 -3.25 0.24 -5.32
C PHE A 12 -4.41 1.23 -5.26
N ARG A 13 -5.08 1.42 -6.40
CA ARG A 13 -6.25 2.29 -6.48
C ARG A 13 -7.32 1.82 -5.49
N PRO A 14 -7.83 2.70 -4.61
CA PRO A 14 -8.90 2.32 -3.72
C PRO A 14 -10.20 2.04 -4.47
N ILE A 15 -10.91 1.01 -4.04
CA ILE A 15 -12.24 0.66 -4.55
C ILE A 15 -13.28 1.39 -3.68
N LYS A 16 -14.26 2.04 -4.32
CA LYS A 16 -15.37 2.72 -3.63
C LYS A 16 -16.69 2.05 -3.95
N ARG A 17 -17.42 1.63 -2.92
CA ARG A 17 -18.73 0.98 -3.07
C ARG A 17 -19.56 1.13 -1.80
N GLU A 18 -20.85 1.35 -1.95
CA GLU A 18 -21.82 1.33 -0.84
C GLU A 18 -21.42 2.24 0.35
N GLY A 19 -20.89 3.43 0.06
CA GLY A 19 -20.51 4.41 1.09
C GLY A 19 -19.24 4.06 1.86
N LYS A 20 -18.45 3.09 1.38
CA LYS A 20 -17.16 2.67 1.92
C LYS A 20 -16.08 2.75 0.85
N GLU A 21 -14.86 2.93 1.31
CA GLU A 21 -13.64 2.91 0.51
C GLU A 21 -12.72 1.82 1.06
N TRP A 22 -12.13 1.02 0.18
CA TRP A 22 -11.14 0.00 0.53
C TRP A 22 -9.86 0.28 -0.24
N GLY A 23 -8.74 0.36 0.45
CA GLY A 23 -7.44 0.48 -0.18
C GLY A 23 -6.49 -0.62 0.25
N THR A 24 -5.55 -0.93 -0.63
CA THR A 24 -4.45 -1.87 -0.39
C THR A 24 -3.14 -1.17 -0.71
N ALA A 25 -2.15 -1.38 0.12
CA ALA A 25 -0.77 -1.00 -0.15
C ALA A 25 0.15 -2.19 0.14
N VAL A 26 1.21 -2.31 -0.64
CA VAL A 26 2.34 -3.19 -0.33
C VAL A 26 3.49 -2.33 0.14
N VAL A 27 3.99 -2.61 1.34
CA VAL A 27 5.07 -1.86 1.96
C VAL A 27 6.27 -2.79 2.10
N THR A 28 7.44 -2.31 1.72
CA THR A 28 8.69 -3.07 1.88
C THR A 28 9.61 -2.44 2.88
N ARG A 29 10.33 -3.31 3.58
CA ARG A 29 11.34 -2.97 4.57
C ARG A 29 12.62 -3.71 4.25
N LYS A 30 13.77 -3.04 4.38
CA LYS A 30 15.06 -3.72 4.28
C LYS A 30 15.18 -4.82 5.34
N ALA A 31 15.60 -6.00 4.91
CA ALA A 31 16.01 -7.07 5.80
C ALA A 31 17.54 -7.18 5.84
N SER A 32 18.04 -7.87 6.87
CA SER A 32 19.45 -8.25 6.96
C SER A 32 19.71 -9.36 5.95
N ASP A 33 20.57 -9.13 4.94
CA ASP A 33 20.93 -10.02 3.81
C ASP A 33 20.62 -9.45 2.40
N GLY A 34 20.10 -8.23 2.31
CA GLY A 34 19.76 -7.59 1.03
C GLY A 34 18.39 -7.97 0.49
N ARG A 35 17.58 -8.75 1.23
CA ARG A 35 16.18 -9.02 0.91
C ARG A 35 15.24 -7.95 1.46
N LEU A 36 13.99 -8.03 1.04
CA LEU A 36 12.89 -7.19 1.50
C LEU A 36 11.90 -8.03 2.32
N ARG A 37 11.57 -7.55 3.53
CA ARG A 37 10.33 -7.97 4.20
C ARG A 37 9.18 -7.22 3.57
N ILE A 38 8.15 -7.95 3.20
CA ILE A 38 7.00 -7.45 2.46
C ILE A 38 5.78 -7.52 3.35
N TYR A 39 5.12 -6.38 3.48
CA TYR A 39 3.89 -6.22 4.23
C TYR A 39 2.75 -5.86 3.28
N THR A 40 1.59 -6.47 3.49
CA THR A 40 0.35 -6.01 2.88
C THR A 40 -0.43 -5.22 3.93
N ALA A 41 -0.68 -3.95 3.65
CA ALA A 41 -1.55 -3.08 4.42
C ALA A 41 -2.90 -2.95 3.71
N LYS A 42 -4.00 -3.15 4.44
CA LYS A 42 -5.36 -2.98 3.93
C LYS A 42 -6.12 -2.06 4.85
N TYR A 43 -7.00 -1.25 4.29
CA TYR A 43 -7.97 -0.51 5.08
C TYR A 43 -9.37 -0.59 4.49
N MET A 44 -10.35 -0.35 5.34
CA MET A 44 -11.71 0.02 4.97
C MET A 44 -12.08 1.29 5.71
N LEU A 45 -12.54 2.31 4.99
CA LEU A 45 -12.98 3.60 5.53
C LEU A 45 -14.45 3.82 5.19
N ILE A 46 -15.28 4.13 6.18
CA ILE A 46 -16.66 4.56 5.96
C ILE A 46 -16.65 6.03 5.54
N VAL A 47 -17.08 6.33 4.31
CA VAL A 47 -17.01 7.68 3.72
C VAL A 47 -18.36 8.41 3.68
N ARG A 48 -19.47 7.72 3.96
CA ARG A 48 -20.83 8.29 3.98
C ARG A 48 -21.69 7.70 5.10
N GLY A 49 -22.65 8.49 5.61
CA GLY A 49 -23.62 8.05 6.62
C GLY A 49 -23.22 8.41 8.05
N LYS A 50 -23.98 7.91 9.03
CA LYS A 50 -23.78 8.24 10.45
C LYS A 50 -22.44 7.75 11.02
N GLU A 51 -21.89 6.68 10.44
CA GLU A 51 -20.60 6.09 10.83
C GLU A 51 -19.41 6.62 10.03
N ARG A 52 -19.61 7.70 9.24
CA ARG A 52 -18.54 8.31 8.45
C ARG A 52 -17.32 8.63 9.34
N GLY A 53 -16.14 8.29 8.84
CA GLY A 53 -14.87 8.47 9.52
C GLY A 53 -14.40 7.24 10.30
N GLN A 54 -15.25 6.24 10.53
CA GLN A 54 -14.79 4.96 11.09
C GLN A 54 -13.93 4.20 10.08
N SER A 55 -12.87 3.56 10.57
CA SER A 55 -11.95 2.80 9.75
C SER A 55 -11.55 1.48 10.39
N LYS A 56 -11.26 0.48 9.56
CA LYS A 56 -10.56 -0.75 9.94
C LYS A 56 -9.25 -0.81 9.17
N ILE A 57 -8.17 -1.19 9.85
CA ILE A 57 -6.84 -1.28 9.27
C ILE A 57 -6.26 -2.64 9.64
N GLU A 58 -5.62 -3.29 8.68
CA GLU A 58 -4.90 -4.55 8.86
C GLU A 58 -3.54 -4.43 8.19
N VAL A 59 -2.50 -4.91 8.88
CA VAL A 59 -1.15 -5.00 8.33
C VAL A 59 -0.61 -6.39 8.65
N ALA A 60 -0.17 -7.10 7.62
CA ALA A 60 0.41 -8.43 7.76
C ALA A 60 1.74 -8.52 7.00
N GLU A 61 2.75 -9.11 7.63
CA GLU A 61 3.95 -9.58 6.92
C GLU A 61 3.56 -10.80 6.10
N VAL A 62 3.85 -10.78 4.80
CA VAL A 62 3.41 -11.84 3.87
C VAL A 62 4.56 -12.55 3.18
N ALA A 63 5.75 -11.96 3.14
CA ALA A 63 6.91 -12.56 2.49
C ALA A 63 8.26 -11.94 2.90
N LEU A 64 9.32 -12.69 2.63
CA LEU A 64 10.71 -12.24 2.56
C LEU A 64 11.24 -12.59 1.17
N SER A 65 11.63 -11.60 0.38
CA SER A 65 11.97 -11.83 -1.04
C SER A 65 13.06 -10.89 -1.54
N PRO A 66 13.85 -11.28 -2.57
CA PRO A 66 14.68 -10.34 -3.32
C PRO A 66 13.85 -9.23 -3.98
N ALA A 67 14.48 -8.07 -4.21
CA ALA A 67 13.81 -6.90 -4.77
C ALA A 67 13.33 -7.13 -6.22
N GLU A 68 14.10 -7.87 -7.01
CA GLU A 68 13.78 -8.21 -8.39
C GLU A 68 12.52 -9.08 -8.51
N VAL A 69 12.29 -9.98 -7.54
CA VAL A 69 11.09 -10.82 -7.51
C VAL A 69 9.87 -9.97 -7.20
N LEU A 70 9.98 -9.01 -6.27
CA LEU A 70 8.90 -8.09 -5.97
C LEU A 70 8.50 -7.25 -7.19
N ALA A 71 9.48 -6.70 -7.91
CA ALA A 71 9.22 -5.92 -9.12
C ALA A 71 8.44 -6.73 -10.16
N GLN A 72 8.82 -7.99 -10.38
CA GLN A 72 8.10 -8.89 -11.28
C GLN A 72 6.66 -9.18 -10.80
N VAL A 73 6.45 -9.37 -9.50
CA VAL A 73 5.12 -9.59 -8.94
C VAL A 73 4.23 -8.36 -9.08
N MET A 74 4.77 -7.16 -8.83
CA MET A 74 4.03 -5.92 -9.02
C MET A 74 3.61 -5.77 -10.47
N GLN A 75 4.51 -5.99 -11.42
CA GLN A 75 4.20 -5.96 -12.85
C GLN A 75 3.11 -6.98 -13.23
N ALA A 76 3.25 -8.23 -12.81
CA ALA A 76 2.27 -9.28 -13.10
C ALA A 76 0.89 -9.03 -12.47
N THR A 77 0.82 -8.23 -11.40
CA THR A 77 -0.45 -7.84 -10.77
C THR A 77 -1.22 -6.86 -11.66
N VAL A 78 -0.51 -5.94 -12.33
CA VAL A 78 -1.09 -5.03 -13.35
C VAL A 78 -1.67 -5.82 -14.50
N ASP A 79 -0.91 -6.80 -15.01
CA ASP A 79 -1.28 -7.57 -16.20
C ASP A 79 -2.53 -8.46 -15.98
N ARG A 80 -2.86 -8.82 -14.73
CA ARG A 80 -3.95 -9.76 -14.39
C ARG A 80 -5.22 -9.10 -13.84
N GLY A 81 -5.13 -7.88 -13.30
CA GLY A 81 -6.18 -7.29 -12.49
C GLY A 81 -7.40 -6.78 -13.26
N GLY A 82 -7.29 -6.57 -14.58
CA GLY A 82 -8.30 -5.81 -15.35
C GLY A 82 -8.37 -4.33 -14.95
N ASP A 83 -7.63 -3.91 -13.92
CA ASP A 83 -7.36 -2.54 -13.53
C ASP A 83 -6.29 -1.99 -14.47
N THR A 84 -6.61 -0.95 -15.23
CA THR A 84 -5.73 -0.42 -16.29
C THR A 84 -4.54 0.38 -15.79
N GLU A 85 -4.43 0.59 -14.46
CA GLU A 85 -3.41 1.44 -13.87
C GLU A 85 -2.49 0.65 -12.93
N PRO A 86 -1.16 0.71 -13.13
CA PRO A 86 -0.21 0.08 -12.23
C PRO A 86 -0.29 0.71 -10.82
N PRO A 87 0.04 -0.04 -9.74
CA PRO A 87 0.13 0.56 -8.42
C PRO A 87 1.19 1.67 -8.45
N VAL A 88 0.88 2.79 -7.80
CA VAL A 88 1.80 3.92 -7.73
C VAL A 88 2.94 3.56 -6.79
N GLU A 89 4.16 3.58 -7.29
CA GLU A 89 5.36 3.46 -6.49
C GLU A 89 5.66 4.81 -5.82
N LEU A 90 5.61 4.82 -4.49
CA LEU A 90 5.95 5.97 -3.68
C LEU A 90 7.27 5.70 -2.96
N GLY A 91 8.25 6.56 -3.24
CA GLY A 91 9.46 6.63 -2.44
C GLY A 91 9.17 7.13 -1.03
N ARG A 92 10.07 6.82 -0.09
CA ARG A 92 9.95 7.18 1.34
C ARG A 92 9.50 8.62 1.58
N SER A 93 10.04 9.60 0.85
CA SER A 93 9.74 11.03 1.08
C SER A 93 8.31 11.43 0.67
N ALA A 94 7.78 10.84 -0.40
CA ALA A 94 6.46 11.19 -0.94
C ALA A 94 5.30 10.84 0.01
N TRP A 95 5.48 9.81 0.86
CA TRP A 95 4.46 9.39 1.82
C TRP A 95 4.33 10.33 3.03
N TYR A 96 5.43 10.98 3.45
CA TYR A 96 5.43 11.85 4.64
C TYR A 96 5.24 13.33 4.30
N GLU A 97 5.55 13.76 3.08
CA GLU A 97 5.36 15.15 2.64
C GLU A 97 3.91 15.45 2.22
N GLY A 98 3.11 14.44 1.87
CA GLY A 98 1.71 14.58 1.44
C GLY A 98 0.67 14.76 2.57
N GLY A 99 1.09 14.67 3.84
CA GLY A 99 0.20 14.79 5.00
C GLY A 99 -0.32 16.21 5.28
N GLY A 100 0.16 17.21 4.54
CA GLY A 100 -0.36 18.57 4.55
C GLY A 100 -1.41 18.79 3.47
N HIS A 101 -2.64 18.31 3.67
CA HIS A 101 -3.81 18.92 3.05
C HIS A 101 -4.70 19.50 4.16
N SER A 102 -4.33 20.72 4.55
CA SER A 102 -5.24 21.80 4.93
C SER A 102 -6.35 21.98 3.89
N GLY A 103 -7.60 22.12 4.35
CA GLY A 103 -8.77 22.48 3.53
C GLY A 103 -10.05 21.83 4.02
#